data_AF-A0A0B7IST1-F1
#
_entry.id   AF-A0A0B7IST1-F1
#
_cell.length_a   1.000
_cell.length_b   1.000
_cell.length_c   1.000
_cell.angle_alpha   90.00
_cell.angle_beta   90.00
_cell.angle_gamma   90.00
#
_symmetry.space_group_name_H-M   'P 1'
#
loop_
_entity.id
_entity.type
_entity.pdbx_description
1 polymer ?
#
loop_
_entity_poly.entity_id
_entity_poly.type
_entity_poly.pdbx_seq_one_letter_code
_entity_poly.pdbx_strand_id
1 'polypeptide(L)'
;MQSTWVLDLVDTKRQLIKVNKLDSTVSKTIFVSDLVEAKIHQNTLLVICEDCVWMIDIITGVRRRVSEKAIVGQDQLANLAIEANLDLPEFLKKRQD
;
A
#
# COMPACT_ATOMS: atom_id res chain seq x y z
N MET A 1 -0.44 -5.95 16.38
CA MET A 1 -1.85 -6.07 15.93
C MET A 1 -1.85 -7.00 14.73
N GLN A 2 -2.63 -8.08 14.75
CA GLN A 2 -2.73 -9.00 13.61
C GLN A 2 -3.44 -8.31 12.44
N SER A 3 -2.93 -8.51 11.22
CA SER A 3 -3.60 -8.03 10.01
C SER A 3 -4.97 -8.68 9.89
N THR A 4 -6.03 -7.88 9.75
CA THR A 4 -7.37 -8.42 9.44
C THR A 4 -7.53 -8.77 7.97
N TRP A 5 -6.56 -8.42 7.13
CA TRP A 5 -6.59 -8.60 5.69
C TRP A 5 -5.48 -9.54 5.22
N VAL A 6 -5.81 -10.35 4.21
CA VAL A 6 -4.91 -11.26 3.53
C VAL A 6 -4.97 -11.06 2.02
N LEU A 7 -3.84 -11.31 1.37
CA LEU A 7 -3.74 -11.38 -0.09
C LEU A 7 -4.37 -12.69 -0.57
N ASP A 8 -5.41 -12.58 -1.38
CA ASP A 8 -6.15 -13.72 -1.95
C ASP A 8 -5.62 -14.08 -3.35
N LEU A 9 -5.45 -13.06 -4.19
CA LEU A 9 -4.99 -13.24 -5.57
C LEU A 9 -4.11 -12.06 -5.98
N VAL A 10 -2.99 -12.36 -6.65
CA VAL A 10 -2.21 -11.39 -7.43
C VAL A 10 -2.14 -11.94 -8.85
N ASP A 11 -2.75 -11.24 -9.79
CA ASP A 11 -2.72 -11.61 -11.21
C ASP A 11 -2.03 -10.49 -11.99
N THR A 12 -0.76 -10.73 -12.29
CA THR A 12 0.10 -9.81 -13.06
C THR A 12 -0.27 -9.76 -14.54
N LYS A 13 -1.00 -10.75 -15.08
CA LYS A 13 -1.49 -10.68 -16.48
C LYS A 13 -2.71 -9.80 -16.59
N ARG A 14 -3.60 -9.88 -15.59
CA ARG A 14 -4.82 -9.06 -15.50
C ARG A 14 -4.66 -7.77 -14.72
N GLN A 15 -3.45 -7.51 -14.21
CA GLN A 15 -3.09 -6.26 -13.55
C GLN A 15 -4.02 -5.99 -12.34
N LEU A 16 -4.30 -7.03 -11.56
CA LEU A 16 -5.24 -6.98 -10.43
C LEU A 16 -4.73 -7.69 -9.19
N ILE A 17 -5.20 -7.19 -8.05
CA ILE A 17 -4.94 -7.72 -6.72
C ILE A 17 -6.28 -7.88 -6.03
N LYS A 18 -6.51 -9.03 -5.39
CA LYS A 18 -7.66 -9.28 -4.52
C LYS A 18 -7.18 -9.47 -3.10
N VAL A 19 -7.81 -8.75 -2.18
CA VAL A 19 -7.59 -8.89 -0.73
C VAL A 19 -8.90 -9.26 -0.05
N ASN A 20 -8.81 -10.19 0.91
CA ASN A 20 -9.94 -10.66 1.68
C ASN A 20 -9.74 -10.33 3.16
N LYS A 21 -10.84 -10.05 3.86
CA LYS A 21 -10.81 -9.91 5.31
C LYS A 21 -11.00 -11.29 5.95
N LEU A 22 -10.11 -11.69 6.86
CA LEU A 22 -10.03 -13.07 7.38
C LEU A 22 -11.35 -13.61 7.96
N ASP A 23 -12.06 -12.78 8.73
CA ASP A 23 -13.29 -13.18 9.42
C ASP A 23 -14.57 -12.61 8.77
N SER A 24 -14.54 -12.36 7.45
CA SER A 24 -15.67 -11.74 6.76
C SER A 24 -15.74 -12.14 5.29
N THR A 25 -16.92 -12.01 4.70
CA THR A 25 -17.12 -12.14 3.24
C THR A 25 -16.69 -10.89 2.47
N VAL A 26 -16.18 -9.87 3.17
CA VAL A 26 -15.70 -8.65 2.55
C VAL A 26 -14.39 -8.91 1.81
N SER A 27 -14.41 -8.63 0.52
CA SER A 27 -13.23 -8.62 -0.35
C SER A 27 -13.12 -7.29 -1.08
N LYS A 28 -11.89 -6.91 -1.43
CA LYS A 28 -11.61 -5.76 -2.28
C LYS A 28 -10.74 -6.20 -3.45
N THR A 29 -11.08 -5.69 -4.62
CA THR A 29 -10.29 -5.86 -5.85
C THR A 29 -9.69 -4.52 -6.23
N ILE A 30 -8.39 -4.52 -6.50
CA ILE A 30 -7.61 -3.33 -6.82
C ILE A 30 -6.92 -3.60 -8.16
N PHE A 31 -7.11 -2.69 -9.10
CA PHE A 31 -6.42 -2.72 -10.39
C PHE A 31 -5.24 -1.75 -10.34
N VAL A 32 -4.07 -2.24 -10.75
CA VAL A 32 -2.83 -1.47 -10.76
C VAL A 32 -2.09 -1.80 -12.05
N SER A 33 -1.78 -0.78 -12.84
CA SER A 33 -0.98 -0.93 -14.06
C SER A 33 0.46 -1.30 -13.73
N ASP A 34 1.09 -2.02 -14.65
CA ASP A 34 2.48 -2.47 -14.60
C ASP A 34 2.83 -3.21 -13.29
N LEU A 35 1.85 -3.94 -12.74
CA LEU A 35 1.93 -4.75 -11.54
C LEU A 35 2.96 -5.86 -11.69
N VAL A 36 3.97 -5.82 -10.84
CA VAL A 36 5.02 -6.82 -10.73
C VAL A 36 4.77 -7.73 -9.53
N GLU A 37 4.55 -7.14 -8.35
CA GLU A 37 4.39 -7.86 -7.09
C GLU A 37 3.46 -7.10 -6.13
N ALA A 38 2.81 -7.82 -5.21
CA ALA A 38 2.07 -7.21 -4.12
C ALA A 38 2.35 -7.91 -2.78
N LYS A 39 2.47 -7.12 -1.71
CA LYS A 39 2.67 -7.61 -0.34
C LYS A 39 1.70 -6.92 0.60
N ILE A 40 1.21 -7.64 1.59
CA ILE A 40 0.30 -7.09 2.59
C ILE A 40 0.97 -7.06 3.96
N HIS A 41 0.86 -5.93 4.64
CA HIS A 41 1.35 -5.75 5.99
C HIS A 41 0.30 -4.99 6.80
N GLN A 42 -0.37 -5.69 7.72
CA GLN A 42 -1.52 -5.15 8.42
C GLN A 42 -2.58 -4.64 7.42
N ASN A 43 -3.03 -3.40 7.54
CA ASN A 43 -4.02 -2.82 6.64
C ASN A 43 -3.40 -2.15 5.41
N THR A 44 -2.07 -2.25 5.23
CA THR A 44 -1.36 -1.63 4.12
C THR A 44 -1.00 -2.67 3.07
N LEU A 45 -1.46 -2.45 1.85
CA LEU A 45 -1.04 -3.17 0.66
C LEU A 45 0.11 -2.40 0.00
N LEU A 46 1.28 -3.02 -0.06
CA LEU A 46 2.38 -2.62 -0.91
C LEU A 46 2.18 -3.21 -2.30
N VAL A 47 2.23 -2.35 -3.31
CA VAL A 47 2.12 -2.75 -4.71
C VAL A 47 3.35 -2.28 -5.47
N ILE A 48 4.16 -3.23 -5.90
CA ILE A 48 5.36 -2.98 -6.69
C ILE A 48 4.97 -3.03 -8.16
N CYS A 49 5.24 -1.93 -8.84
CA CYS A 49 5.07 -1.75 -10.28
C CYS A 49 6.45 -1.57 -10.94
N GLU A 50 6.53 -1.65 -12.26
CA GLU A 50 7.81 -1.52 -12.99
C GLU A 50 8.57 -0.22 -12.65
N ASP A 51 7.87 0.91 -12.55
CA ASP A 51 8.49 2.23 -12.36
C ASP A 51 8.28 2.84 -10.96
N CYS A 52 7.53 2.18 -10.09
CA CYS A 52 7.19 2.73 -8.78
C CYS A 52 6.62 1.72 -7.81
N VAL A 53 6.54 2.13 -6.55
CA VAL A 53 5.83 1.37 -5.52
C VAL A 53 4.73 2.22 -4.91
N TRP A 54 3.56 1.60 -4.72
CA TRP A 54 2.41 2.19 -4.08
C TRP A 54 2.20 1.56 -2.70
N MET A 55 1.97 2.42 -1.71
CA MET A 55 1.38 2.04 -0.43
C MET A 55 -0.10 2.39 -0.47
N ILE A 56 -0.95 1.38 -0.29
CA ILE A 56 -2.40 1.52 -0.30
C ILE A 56 -2.95 1.08 1.05
N ASP A 57 -3.59 1.98 1.78
CA ASP A 57 -4.39 1.61 2.94
C ASP A 57 -5.68 0.95 2.46
N ILE A 58 -5.87 -0.33 2.80
CA ILE A 58 -7.01 -1.15 2.35
C ILE A 58 -8.32 -0.65 2.95
N ILE A 59 -8.29 -0.08 4.17
CA ILE A 59 -9.50 0.41 4.85
C ILE A 59 -9.93 1.73 4.24
N THR A 60 -9.03 2.71 4.23
CA THR A 60 -9.34 4.08 3.80
C THR A 60 -9.27 4.29 2.29
N GLY A 61 -8.57 3.40 1.57
CA GLY A 61 -8.31 3.52 0.13
C GLY A 61 -7.25 4.55 -0.23
N VAL A 62 -6.63 5.21 0.75
CA VAL A 62 -5.58 6.21 0.52
C VAL A 62 -4.37 5.55 -0.13
N ARG A 63 -3.88 6.17 -1.21
CA ARG A 63 -2.72 5.71 -1.98
C ARG A 63 -1.58 6.71 -1.86
N ARG A 64 -0.37 6.21 -1.63
CA ARG A 64 0.86 7.00 -1.57
C ARG A 64 1.92 6.36 -2.45
N ARG A 65 2.56 7.13 -3.31
CA ARG A 65 3.71 6.67 -4.08
C ARG A 65 4.95 6.77 -3.20
N VAL A 66 5.73 5.70 -3.13
CA VAL A 66 7.00 5.65 -2.40
C VAL A 66 8.14 5.41 -3.38
N SER A 67 9.30 6.00 -3.06
CA SER A 67 10.51 5.82 -3.88
C SER A 67 11.05 4.40 -3.70
N GLU A 68 11.55 3.81 -4.77
CA GLU A 68 12.08 2.44 -4.79
C GLU A 68 13.27 2.26 -3.82
N LYS A 69 14.06 3.33 -3.63
CA LYS A 69 15.19 3.39 -2.67
C LYS A 69 14.76 3.15 -1.23
N ALA A 70 13.52 3.47 -0.88
CA ALA A 70 13.00 3.29 0.47
C ALA A 70 12.68 1.80 0.77
N ILE A 71 12.58 0.96 -0.28
CA ILE A 71 12.12 -0.43 -0.16
C ILE A 71 13.29 -1.42 -0.17
N VAL A 72 14.38 -1.08 -0.87
CA VAL A 72 15.59 -1.91 -0.94
C VAL A 72 16.29 -2.05 0.43
N GLY A 73 15.99 -1.18 1.39
CA GLY A 73 16.66 -1.17 2.70
C GLY A 73 15.97 -1.89 3.85
N GLN A 74 14.69 -2.29 3.77
CA GLN A 74 13.92 -2.48 5.00
C GLN A 74 12.99 -3.69 5.04
N ASP A 75 13.41 -4.66 5.85
CA ASP A 75 12.61 -5.62 6.62
C ASP A 75 11.64 -4.93 7.63
N GLN A 76 11.42 -3.62 7.52
CA GLN A 76 10.69 -2.79 8.48
C GLN A 76 9.80 -1.76 7.78
N LEU A 77 8.67 -2.26 7.26
CA LEU A 77 7.52 -1.50 6.76
C LEU A 77 7.04 -0.36 7.66
N ALA A 78 7.34 -0.41 8.96
CA ALA A 78 6.98 0.62 9.94
C ALA A 78 7.65 1.98 9.65
N ASN A 79 8.86 1.99 9.06
CA ASN A 79 9.61 3.22 8.82
C ASN A 79 9.12 3.97 7.55
N LEU A 80 8.57 3.25 6.57
CA LEU A 80 8.02 3.84 5.34
C LEU A 80 6.79 4.73 5.60
N ALA A 81 5.99 4.40 6.63
CA ALA A 81 4.86 5.24 7.04
C ALA A 81 5.32 6.58 7.64
N ILE A 82 6.54 6.64 8.19
CA ILE A 82 7.14 7.86 8.75
C ILE A 82 7.67 8.72 7.61
N GLU A 83 8.36 8.13 6.63
CA GLU A 83 8.90 8.86 5.47
C GLU A 83 7.80 9.41 4.54
N ALA A 84 6.70 8.67 4.34
CA ALA A 84 5.58 9.13 3.50
C ALA A 84 4.81 10.33 4.09
N ASN A 85 5.11 10.75 5.33
CA ASN A 85 4.55 11.96 5.94
C ASN A 85 5.50 13.16 5.90
N LEU A 86 6.73 13.02 5.39
CA LEU A 86 7.74 14.08 5.44
C LEU A 86 7.72 15.07 4.27
N ASP A 87 6.97 14.78 3.20
CA ASP A 87 6.93 15.62 2.00
C ASP A 87 5.54 16.22 1.73
N LEU A 88 4.86 16.69 2.79
CA LEU A 88 3.68 17.54 2.63
C LEU A 88 4.14 19.00 2.45
N PRO A 89 3.91 19.62 1.29
CA PRO A 89 4.16 21.05 1.10
C PRO A 89 3.47 21.87 2.19
N GLU A 90 4.14 22.92 2.68
CA GLU A 90 3.63 23.71 3.82
C GLU A 90 2.19 24.22 3.64
N PHE A 91 1.79 24.54 2.41
CA PHE A 91 0.44 25.02 2.11
C PHE A 91 -0.67 23.98 2.32
N LEU A 92 -0.33 22.68 2.39
CA LEU A 92 -1.28 21.59 2.69
C LEU A 92 -1.31 21.23 4.18
N LYS A 93 -0.38 21.74 4.99
CA LYS A 93 -0.43 21.55 6.43
C LYS A 93 -1.55 22.43 6.98
N LYS A 94 -2.54 21.79 7.60
CA LYS A 94 -3.68 22.48 8.22
C LYS A 94 -3.12 23.44 9.29
N ARG A 95 -3.34 24.75 9.12
CA ARG A 95 -2.98 25.73 10.15
C ARG A 95 -3.79 25.39 11.41
N GLN A 96 -3.10 25.12 12.51
CA GLN A 96 -3.72 25.14 13.83
C GLN A 96 -3.88 26.61 14.20
N ASP A 97 -5.12 27.09 14.18
CA ASP A 97 -5.53 28.30 14.89
C ASP A 97 -5.61 28.03 16.40
#